data_AF-A0A4Y8A9Y9-F1
#
_entry.id   AF-A0A4Y8A9Y9-F1
#
_cell.length_a   1.000
_cell.length_b   1.000
_cell.length_c   1.000
_cell.angle_alpha   90.00
_cell.angle_beta   90.00
_cell.angle_gamma   90.00
#
_symmetry.space_group_name_H-M   'P 1'
#
loop_
_entity.id
_entity.type
_entity.pdbx_description
1 polymer ?
#
loop_
_entity_poly.entity_id
_entity_poly.type
_entity_poly.pdbx_seq_one_letter_code
_entity_poly.pdbx_strand_id
1 'polypeptide(L)'
;MGKQHTNIKPQPAKPGDQRKIDFYFQRLDASHQNPVNLVLHYIFVPLMVLGLLGMAWAIPFPHIGLIGKYNGYFNWASFIIAFGIYYYLKMSPLLSYFALFMFFGFSYGIMQLELYQKAGGAELSAISVAILMISLAGQYIGGKIERNDQSFTDDTKLLHVTPLWVLYRLARRLGLKY
;
A
#
# COMPACT_ATOMS: atom_id res chain seq x y z
N MET A 1 2.51 -41.04 31.64
CA MET A 1 2.07 -39.71 32.14
C MET A 1 2.06 -38.74 30.95
N GLY A 2 0.87 -38.36 30.50
CA GLY A 2 0.67 -37.54 29.29
C GLY A 2 1.08 -36.08 29.51
N LYS A 3 1.78 -35.51 28.53
CA LYS A 3 2.13 -34.08 28.51
C LYS A 3 0.86 -33.28 28.20
N GLN A 4 0.38 -32.50 29.16
CA GLN A 4 -0.70 -31.54 28.93
C GLN A 4 -0.19 -30.41 28.03
N HIS A 5 -0.66 -30.39 26.78
CA HIS A 5 -0.52 -29.24 25.91
C HIS A 5 -1.52 -28.18 26.37
N THR A 6 -1.04 -27.18 27.13
CA THR A 6 -1.83 -25.99 27.47
C THR A 6 -2.14 -25.22 26.20
N ASN A 7 -3.38 -25.35 25.74
CA ASN A 7 -3.95 -24.59 24.64
C ASN A 7 -4.26 -23.17 25.13
N ILE A 8 -3.25 -22.28 25.10
CA ILE A 8 -3.45 -20.87 25.43
C ILE A 8 -4.20 -20.21 24.27
N LYS A 9 -5.53 -20.13 24.37
CA LYS A 9 -6.30 -19.23 23.52
C LYS A 9 -5.85 -17.79 23.82
N PRO A 10 -5.51 -16.98 22.80
CA PRO A 10 -5.17 -15.58 23.03
C PRO A 10 -6.35 -14.87 23.68
N GLN A 11 -6.13 -14.29 24.86
CA GLN A 11 -7.12 -13.45 25.52
C GLN A 11 -7.38 -12.20 24.67
N PRO A 12 -8.65 -11.76 24.51
CA PRO A 12 -8.95 -10.49 23.87
C PRO A 12 -8.32 -9.36 24.67
N ALA A 13 -7.71 -8.39 23.97
CA ALA A 13 -7.06 -7.23 24.57
C ALA A 13 -8.05 -6.43 25.44
N LYS A 14 -7.56 -5.84 26.53
CA LYS A 14 -8.37 -5.01 27.43
C LYS A 14 -8.96 -3.80 26.65
N PRO A 15 -10.20 -3.37 26.95
CA PRO A 15 -10.77 -2.15 26.37
C PRO A 15 -9.91 -0.94 26.79
N GLY A 16 -9.07 -0.44 25.88
CA GLY A 16 -8.04 0.58 26.13
C GLY A 16 -6.67 0.28 25.51
N ASP A 17 -6.36 -0.99 25.25
CA ASP A 17 -5.08 -1.45 24.67
C ASP A 17 -5.14 -1.71 23.16
N GLN A 18 -6.27 -1.45 22.50
CA GLN A 18 -6.41 -1.73 21.08
C GLN A 18 -5.55 -0.76 20.26
N ARG A 19 -4.61 -1.29 19.47
CA ARG A 19 -3.77 -0.46 18.61
C ARG A 19 -4.67 0.26 17.61
N LYS A 20 -4.38 1.54 17.36
CA LYS A 20 -5.15 2.38 16.41
C LYS A 20 -5.30 1.74 15.02
N ILE A 21 -4.28 1.02 14.56
CA ILE A 21 -4.31 0.27 13.30
C ILE A 21 -5.36 -0.86 13.29
N ASP A 22 -5.58 -1.54 14.42
CA ASP A 22 -6.53 -2.64 14.53
C ASP A 22 -7.97 -2.11 14.38
N PHE A 23 -8.25 -0.90 14.88
CA PHE A 23 -9.53 -0.22 14.66
C PHE A 23 -9.75 0.08 13.17
N TYR A 24 -8.75 0.61 12.48
CA TYR A 24 -8.85 0.90 11.04
C TYR A 24 -9.06 -0.36 10.21
N PHE A 25 -8.35 -1.44 10.50
CA PHE A 25 -8.52 -2.70 9.79
C PHE A 25 -9.86 -3.36 10.06
N GLN A 26 -10.36 -3.30 11.30
CA GLN A 26 -11.71 -3.77 11.61
C GLN A 26 -12.77 -2.97 10.86
N ARG A 27 -12.60 -1.65 10.75
CA ARG A 27 -13.51 -0.78 9.99
C ARG A 27 -13.50 -1.13 8.50
N LEU A 28 -12.32 -1.24 7.90
CA LEU A 28 -12.16 -1.63 6.49
C LEU A 28 -12.68 -3.05 6.23
N ASP A 29 -12.38 -4.00 7.11
CA ASP A 29 -12.94 -5.35 7.02
C ASP A 29 -14.46 -5.30 7.06
N ALA A 30 -15.07 -4.56 8.01
CA ALA A 30 -16.53 -4.47 8.14
C ALA A 30 -17.20 -3.84 6.92
N SER A 31 -16.56 -2.88 6.25
CA SER A 31 -17.12 -2.27 5.04
C SER A 31 -16.81 -3.03 3.75
N HIS A 32 -15.82 -3.94 3.73
CA HIS A 32 -15.37 -4.69 2.56
C HIS A 32 -15.53 -6.21 2.74
N GLN A 33 -16.73 -6.71 2.49
CA GLN A 33 -17.10 -8.11 2.61
C GLN A 33 -17.19 -8.82 1.26
N ASN A 34 -17.48 -8.11 0.17
CA ASN A 34 -17.65 -8.74 -1.14
C ASN A 34 -16.32 -9.32 -1.67
N PRO A 35 -16.23 -10.63 -1.97
CA PRO A 35 -14.99 -11.25 -2.40
C PRO A 35 -14.44 -10.68 -3.71
N VAL A 36 -15.30 -10.22 -4.63
CA VAL A 36 -14.88 -9.58 -5.88
C VAL A 36 -14.25 -8.22 -5.60
N ASN A 37 -14.89 -7.40 -4.76
CA ASN A 37 -14.33 -6.10 -4.36
C ASN A 37 -12.95 -6.26 -3.69
N LEU A 38 -12.82 -7.28 -2.84
CA LEU A 38 -11.55 -7.61 -2.19
C LEU A 38 -10.46 -8.03 -3.18
N VAL A 39 -10.79 -8.80 -4.21
CA VAL A 39 -9.85 -9.14 -5.30
C VAL A 39 -9.42 -7.89 -6.05
N LEU A 40 -10.36 -7.01 -6.38
CA LEU A 40 -10.06 -5.74 -7.04
C LEU A 40 -9.13 -4.88 -6.18
N HIS A 41 -9.30 -4.85 -4.85
CA HIS A 41 -8.40 -4.17 -3.94
C HIS A 41 -6.98 -4.75 -3.94
N TYR A 42 -6.81 -6.08 -3.96
CA TYR A 42 -5.48 -6.69 -4.05
C TYR A 42 -4.72 -6.32 -5.33
N ILE A 43 -5.43 -5.94 -6.39
CA ILE A 43 -4.81 -5.58 -7.69
C ILE A 43 -4.64 -4.07 -7.80
N PHE A 44 -5.73 -3.32 -7.60
CA PHE A 44 -5.79 -1.91 -7.95
C PHE A 44 -5.29 -0.99 -6.84
N VAL A 45 -5.26 -1.38 -5.56
CA VAL A 45 -4.59 -0.58 -4.53
C VAL A 45 -3.07 -0.55 -4.75
N PRO A 46 -2.38 -1.68 -4.97
CA PRO A 46 -0.96 -1.66 -5.37
C PRO A 46 -0.68 -0.83 -6.61
N LEU A 47 -1.51 -0.96 -7.66
CA LEU A 47 -1.34 -0.19 -8.90
C LEU A 47 -1.60 1.31 -8.70
N MET A 48 -2.58 1.68 -7.86
CA MET A 48 -2.79 3.08 -7.48
C MET A 48 -1.55 3.66 -6.82
N VAL A 49 -0.94 2.95 -5.87
CA VAL A 49 0.29 3.39 -5.22
C VAL A 49 1.45 3.48 -6.21
N LEU A 50 1.59 2.52 -7.13
CA LEU A 50 2.59 2.56 -8.20
C LEU A 50 2.40 3.81 -9.09
N GLY A 51 1.17 4.11 -9.50
CA GLY A 51 0.86 5.31 -10.29
C GLY A 51 1.18 6.61 -9.55
N LEU A 52 0.83 6.70 -8.25
CA LEU A 52 1.19 7.86 -7.41
C LEU A 52 2.70 8.05 -7.29
N LEU A 53 3.44 6.97 -7.04
CA LEU A 53 4.91 7.02 -6.94
C LEU A 53 5.55 7.36 -8.29
N GLY A 54 5.04 6.81 -9.40
CA GLY A 54 5.53 7.10 -10.75
C GLY A 54 5.31 8.57 -11.14
N MET A 55 4.16 9.15 -10.79
CA MET A 55 3.93 10.58 -10.98
C MET A 55 4.90 11.41 -10.14
N ALA A 56 5.10 11.07 -8.86
CA ALA A 56 6.06 11.78 -8.02
C ALA A 56 7.49 11.67 -8.54
N TRP A 57 7.86 10.51 -9.10
CA TRP A 57 9.17 10.28 -9.73
C TRP A 57 9.37 11.14 -10.99
N ALA A 58 8.31 11.35 -11.78
CA ALA A 58 8.35 12.15 -13.00
C ALA A 58 8.47 13.67 -12.75
N ILE A 59 8.23 14.14 -11.52
CA ILE A 59 8.39 15.56 -11.17
C ILE A 59 9.88 15.90 -11.12
N PRO A 60 10.34 16.94 -11.84
CA PRO A 60 11.73 17.37 -11.79
C PRO A 60 12.20 17.61 -10.35
N PHE A 61 13.34 17.02 -10.00
CA PHE A 61 13.94 17.14 -8.68
C PHE A 61 15.21 18.01 -8.75
N PRO A 62 15.41 18.96 -7.82
CA PRO A 62 16.58 19.83 -7.83
C PRO A 62 17.86 19.02 -7.64
N HIS A 63 18.91 19.40 -8.37
CA HIS A 63 20.20 18.74 -8.26
C HIS A 63 20.84 19.02 -6.90
N ILE A 64 20.99 17.99 -6.06
CA ILE A 64 21.67 18.11 -4.76
C ILE A 64 23.13 17.71 -4.94
N GLY A 65 24.04 18.69 -4.99
CA GLY A 65 25.47 18.43 -5.24
C GLY A 65 26.13 17.48 -4.23
N LEU A 66 25.60 17.39 -3.01
CA LEU A 66 26.08 16.50 -1.94
C LEU A 66 25.91 15.00 -2.27
N ILE A 67 24.98 14.66 -3.16
CA ILE A 67 24.56 13.29 -3.47
C ILE A 67 25.29 12.75 -4.73
N GLY A 68 25.98 13.64 -5.47
CA GLY A 68 26.86 13.29 -6.59
C GLY A 68 26.20 12.36 -7.62
N LYS A 69 26.80 11.18 -7.86
CA LYS A 69 26.31 10.18 -8.82
C LYS A 69 24.92 9.61 -8.50
N TYR A 70 24.41 9.84 -7.29
CA TYR A 70 23.11 9.31 -6.86
C TYR A 70 21.94 10.28 -7.10
N ASN A 71 22.17 11.46 -7.72
CA ASN A 71 21.13 12.48 -7.96
C ASN A 71 19.91 12.00 -8.78
N GLY A 72 20.02 10.88 -9.50
CA GLY A 72 18.90 10.26 -10.22
C GLY A 72 18.13 9.20 -9.43
N TYR A 73 18.66 8.75 -8.28
CA TYR A 73 18.02 7.74 -7.41
C TYR A 73 17.25 8.37 -6.25
N PHE A 74 17.50 9.65 -5.98
CA PHE A 74 16.85 10.41 -4.93
C PHE A 74 15.93 11.46 -5.56
N ASN A 75 14.63 11.38 -5.30
CA ASN A 75 13.61 12.25 -5.88
C ASN A 75 12.41 12.41 -4.93
N TRP A 76 11.34 13.06 -5.37
CA TRP A 76 10.12 13.25 -4.57
C TRP A 76 9.47 11.94 -4.12
N ALA A 77 9.50 10.88 -4.94
CA ALA A 77 8.99 9.58 -4.54
C ALA A 77 9.80 8.97 -3.38
N SER A 78 11.11 9.23 -3.30
CA SER A 78 11.96 8.80 -2.18
C SER A 78 11.47 9.37 -0.84
N PHE A 79 11.02 10.63 -0.80
CA PHE A 79 10.44 11.25 0.41
C PHE A 79 9.09 10.64 0.78
N ILE A 80 8.23 10.39 -0.21
CA ILE A 80 6.93 9.74 0.02
C ILE A 80 7.14 8.34 0.60
N ILE A 81 8.07 7.57 0.03
CA ILE A 81 8.44 6.24 0.52
C ILE A 81 8.99 6.34 1.94
N ALA A 82 9.94 7.23 2.20
CA ALA A 82 10.56 7.37 3.54
C ALA A 82 9.51 7.73 4.61
N PHE A 83 8.65 8.71 4.33
CA PHE A 83 7.57 9.11 5.23
C PHE A 83 6.55 7.98 5.41
N GLY A 84 6.13 7.34 4.33
CA GLY A 84 5.17 6.23 4.35
C GLY A 84 5.69 5.05 5.17
N ILE A 85 6.96 4.66 4.98
CA ILE A 85 7.59 3.59 5.77
C ILE A 85 7.74 4.00 7.23
N TYR A 86 8.17 5.22 7.53
CA TYR A 86 8.22 5.68 8.92
C TYR A 86 6.84 5.63 9.59
N TYR A 87 5.80 6.07 8.88
CA TYR A 87 4.42 6.02 9.35
C TYR A 87 3.94 4.58 9.58
N TYR A 88 4.18 3.68 8.62
CA TYR A 88 3.80 2.27 8.73
C TYR A 88 4.58 1.53 9.81
N LEU A 89 5.87 1.85 10.00
CA LEU A 89 6.70 1.31 11.08
C LEU A 89 6.12 1.63 12.45
N LYS A 90 5.58 2.84 12.65
CA LYS A 90 4.89 3.23 13.89
C LYS A 90 3.57 2.49 14.12
N MET A 91 2.94 1.98 13.07
CA MET A 91 1.69 1.22 13.18
C MET A 91 1.92 -0.29 13.36
N SER A 92 2.76 -0.89 12.51
CA SER A 92 3.19 -2.29 12.61
C SER A 92 4.55 -2.48 11.93
N PRO A 93 5.59 -2.90 12.67
CA PRO A 93 6.88 -3.22 12.08
C PRO A 93 6.82 -4.30 11.01
N LEU A 94 6.04 -5.38 11.22
CA LEU A 94 5.95 -6.48 10.26
C LEU A 94 5.36 -6.02 8.93
N LEU A 95 4.22 -5.31 8.96
CA LEU A 95 3.58 -4.83 7.74
C LEU A 95 4.41 -3.73 7.06
N SER A 96 5.15 -2.94 7.84
CA SER A 96 6.11 -1.97 7.30
C SER A 96 7.20 -2.64 6.48
N TYR A 97 7.69 -3.82 6.85
CA TYR A 97 8.67 -4.56 6.03
C TYR A 97 8.05 -5.04 4.72
N PHE A 98 6.80 -5.54 4.73
CA PHE A 98 6.11 -5.87 3.48
C PHE A 98 5.92 -4.65 2.57
N ALA A 99 5.54 -3.50 3.15
CA ALA A 99 5.43 -2.25 2.40
C ALA A 99 6.78 -1.82 1.82
N LEU A 100 7.87 -1.98 2.58
CA LEU A 100 9.23 -1.66 2.13
C LEU A 100 9.63 -2.48 0.90
N PHE A 101 9.44 -3.80 0.92
CA PHE A 101 9.74 -4.65 -0.22
C PHE A 101 8.84 -4.34 -1.43
N MET A 102 7.56 -4.06 -1.20
CA MET A 102 6.64 -3.62 -2.26
C MET A 102 7.13 -2.31 -2.91
N PHE A 103 7.55 -1.32 -2.11
CA PHE A 103 8.08 -0.05 -2.61
C PHE A 103 9.41 -0.20 -3.34
N PHE A 104 10.27 -1.15 -2.95
CA PHE A 104 11.46 -1.49 -3.74
C PHE A 104 11.09 -2.07 -5.11
N GLY A 105 10.12 -2.98 -5.15
CA GLY A 105 9.60 -3.51 -6.41
C GLY A 105 9.01 -2.42 -7.32
N PHE A 106 8.23 -1.51 -6.75
CA PHE A 106 7.67 -0.37 -7.50
C PHE A 106 8.74 0.60 -7.98
N SER A 107 9.72 0.93 -7.13
CA SER A 107 10.83 1.82 -7.51
C SER A 107 11.61 1.21 -8.68
N TYR A 108 11.90 -0.10 -8.63
CA TYR A 108 12.51 -0.80 -9.74
C TYR A 108 11.66 -0.71 -11.02
N GLY A 109 10.35 -0.98 -10.93
CA GLY A 109 9.43 -0.88 -12.06
C GLY A 109 9.39 0.52 -12.68
N ILE A 110 9.32 1.56 -11.85
CA ILE A 110 9.34 2.97 -12.29
C ILE A 110 10.65 3.30 -12.98
N MET A 111 11.80 2.84 -12.45
CA MET A 111 13.09 3.01 -13.12
C MET A 111 13.12 2.34 -14.50
N GLN A 112 12.52 1.16 -14.66
CA GLN A 112 12.42 0.52 -15.98
C GLN A 112 11.57 1.34 -16.95
N LEU A 113 10.47 1.94 -16.48
CA LEU A 113 9.63 2.84 -17.28
C LEU A 113 10.37 4.13 -17.65
N GLU A 114 11.19 4.67 -16.75
CA GLU A 114 12.05 5.83 -17.03
C GLU A 114 13.10 5.51 -18.10
N LEU A 115 13.72 4.32 -18.05
CA LEU A 115 14.64 3.85 -19.08
C LEU A 115 13.93 3.66 -20.42
N TYR A 116 12.71 3.11 -20.41
CA TYR A 116 11.88 2.97 -21.60
C TYR A 116 11.56 4.33 -22.23
N GLN A 117 11.19 5.34 -21.44
CA GLN A 117 11.01 6.71 -21.92
C GLN A 117 12.31 7.25 -22.56
N LYS A 118 13.46 7.10 -21.90
CA LYS A 118 14.76 7.55 -22.42
C LYS A 118 15.14 6.87 -23.74
N ALA A 119 14.63 5.67 -23.99
CA ALA A 119 14.79 4.93 -25.25
C ALA A 119 13.78 5.35 -26.35
N GLY A 120 13.00 6.42 -26.13
CA GLY A 120 11.98 6.90 -27.07
C GLY A 120 10.58 6.31 -26.87
N GLY A 121 10.37 5.60 -25.76
CA GLY A 121 9.05 5.12 -25.34
C GLY A 121 8.13 6.24 -24.86
N ALA A 122 6.93 5.84 -24.42
CA ALA A 122 5.95 6.77 -23.86
C ALA A 122 6.44 7.41 -22.54
N GLU A 123 6.01 8.66 -22.31
CA GLU A 123 6.33 9.44 -21.12
C GLU A 123 5.91 8.72 -19.82
N LEU A 124 6.82 8.64 -18.84
CA LEU A 124 6.60 8.04 -17.53
C LEU A 124 5.38 8.67 -16.83
N SER A 125 5.22 9.98 -16.94
CA SER A 125 4.08 10.71 -16.38
C SER A 125 2.76 10.23 -17.00
N ALA A 126 2.70 10.07 -18.32
CA ALA A 126 1.52 9.58 -19.04
C ALA A 126 1.17 8.13 -18.66
N ILE A 127 2.17 7.24 -18.62
CA ILE A 127 1.99 5.85 -18.17
C ILE A 127 1.49 5.82 -16.71
N SER A 128 2.10 6.62 -15.83
CA SER A 128 1.72 6.68 -14.40
C SER A 128 0.28 7.17 -14.21
N VAL A 129 -0.14 8.20 -14.95
CA VAL A 129 -1.52 8.68 -14.96
C VAL A 129 -2.47 7.59 -15.48
N ALA A 130 -2.13 6.90 -16.56
CA ALA A 130 -2.95 5.82 -17.08
C ALA A 130 -3.13 4.69 -16.06
N ILE A 131 -2.05 4.24 -15.42
CA ILE A 131 -2.09 3.25 -14.33
C ILE A 131 -2.99 3.74 -13.20
N LEU A 132 -2.83 5.00 -12.77
CA LEU A 132 -3.63 5.58 -11.70
C LEU A 132 -5.13 5.61 -12.05
N MET A 133 -5.47 6.08 -13.26
CA MET A 133 -6.87 6.15 -13.71
C MET A 133 -7.52 4.77 -13.80
N ILE A 134 -6.80 3.78 -14.35
CA ILE A 134 -7.27 2.39 -14.39
C ILE A 134 -7.48 1.85 -12.96
N SER A 135 -6.56 2.18 -12.05
CA SER A 135 -6.64 1.74 -10.66
C SER A 135 -7.80 2.36 -9.88
N LEU A 136 -8.05 3.65 -10.09
CA LEU A 136 -9.20 4.33 -9.50
C LEU A 136 -10.52 3.79 -10.07
N ALA A 137 -10.58 3.54 -11.38
CA ALA A 137 -11.75 2.92 -12.01
C ALA A 137 -12.02 1.51 -11.44
N GLY A 138 -10.99 0.68 -11.30
CA GLY A 138 -11.11 -0.66 -10.73
C GLY A 138 -11.61 -0.65 -9.28
N GLN A 139 -11.06 0.24 -8.44
CA GLN A 139 -11.53 0.41 -7.06
C GLN A 139 -12.97 0.94 -7.00
N TYR A 140 -13.33 1.90 -7.87
CA TYR A 140 -14.69 2.42 -7.96
C TYR A 140 -15.71 1.33 -8.36
N ILE A 141 -15.37 0.49 -9.34
CA ILE A 141 -16.17 -0.67 -9.73
C ILE A 141 -16.33 -1.62 -8.54
N GLY A 142 -15.26 -1.88 -7.79
CA GLY A 142 -15.28 -2.67 -6.57
C GLY A 142 -16.26 -2.13 -5.53
N GLY A 143 -16.20 -0.83 -5.23
CA GLY A 143 -17.14 -0.19 -4.31
C GLY A 143 -18.60 -0.27 -4.78
N LYS A 144 -18.86 -0.17 -6.08
CA LYS A 144 -20.22 -0.38 -6.63
C LYS A 144 -20.72 -1.82 -6.46
N ILE A 145 -19.82 -2.80 -6.58
CA ILE A 145 -20.13 -4.22 -6.37
C ILE A 145 -20.38 -4.52 -4.88
N GLU A 146 -19.68 -3.82 -3.98
CA GLU A 146 -19.88 -3.94 -2.53
C GLU A 146 -21.31 -3.58 -2.10
N ARG A 147 -21.95 -2.61 -2.79
CA ARG A 147 -23.29 -2.09 -2.45
C ARG A 147 -23.41 -1.59 -1.00
N ASN A 148 -22.29 -1.13 -0.45
CA ASN A 148 -22.19 -0.54 0.88
C ASN A 148 -21.59 0.87 0.74
N ASP A 149 -22.40 1.90 0.98
CA ASP A 149 -21.97 3.30 0.84
C ASP A 149 -20.82 3.67 1.81
N GLN A 150 -20.65 2.91 2.89
CA GLN A 150 -19.54 3.08 3.82
C GLN A 150 -18.20 2.62 3.26
N SER A 151 -18.17 1.65 2.32
CA SER A 151 -16.91 1.16 1.72
C SER A 151 -16.17 2.28 0.99
N PHE A 152 -16.85 2.99 0.07
CA PHE A 152 -16.24 4.09 -0.66
C PHE A 152 -15.83 5.26 0.26
N THR A 153 -16.65 5.54 1.28
CA THR A 153 -16.36 6.57 2.28
C THR A 153 -15.11 6.22 3.09
N ASP A 154 -15.00 4.96 3.51
CA ASP A 154 -13.86 4.46 4.26
C ASP A 154 -12.60 4.44 3.39
N ASP A 155 -12.68 4.04 2.12
CA ASP A 155 -11.54 4.09 1.18
C ASP A 155 -10.98 5.50 1.04
N THR A 156 -11.86 6.50 0.97
CA THR A 156 -11.45 7.90 0.85
C THR A 156 -10.80 8.41 2.15
N LYS A 157 -11.39 8.12 3.31
CA LYS A 157 -10.91 8.61 4.62
C LYS A 157 -9.66 7.86 5.10
N LEU A 158 -9.58 6.57 4.79
CA LEU A 158 -8.52 5.65 5.21
C LEU A 158 -7.55 5.33 4.08
N LEU A 159 -7.54 6.13 3.00
CA LEU A 159 -6.67 5.95 1.83
C LEU A 159 -5.20 5.66 2.20
N HIS A 160 -4.69 6.36 3.22
CA HIS A 160 -3.32 6.23 3.70
C HIS A 160 -3.06 4.89 4.43
N VAL A 161 -4.11 4.26 4.97
CA VAL A 161 -4.08 2.95 5.65
C VAL A 161 -4.45 1.81 4.71
N THR A 162 -5.23 2.05 3.66
CA THR A 162 -5.73 1.03 2.72
C THR A 162 -4.61 0.15 2.11
N PRO A 163 -3.45 0.67 1.65
CA PRO A 163 -2.35 -0.17 1.19
C PRO A 163 -1.84 -1.13 2.27
N LEU A 164 -1.76 -0.66 3.52
CA LEU A 164 -1.33 -1.47 4.64
C LEU A 164 -2.39 -2.52 5.02
N TRP A 165 -3.68 -2.19 4.88
CA TRP A 165 -4.78 -3.15 5.06
C TRP A 165 -4.72 -4.27 4.03
N VAL A 166 -4.43 -3.97 2.76
CA VAL A 166 -4.22 -5.00 1.72
C VAL A 166 -3.07 -5.94 2.09
N LEU A 167 -1.94 -5.38 2.57
CA LEU A 167 -0.79 -6.17 3.05
C LEU A 167 -1.13 -7.00 4.30
N TYR A 168 -1.89 -6.43 5.24
CA TYR A 168 -2.39 -7.15 6.42
C TYR A 168 -3.22 -8.36 6.02
N ARG A 169 -4.15 -8.18 5.07
CA ARG A 169 -5.02 -9.26 4.60
C ARG A 169 -4.21 -10.36 3.93
N LEU A 170 -3.17 -10.01 3.16
CA LEU A 170 -2.23 -10.97 2.59
C LEU A 170 -1.43 -11.70 3.69
N ALA A 171 -0.90 -10.97 4.67
CA ALA A 171 -0.15 -11.53 5.79
C ALA A 171 -1.00 -12.52 6.61
N ARG A 172 -2.29 -12.22 6.84
CA ARG A 172 -3.22 -13.14 7.49
C ARG A 172 -3.44 -14.43 6.69
N ARG A 173 -3.52 -14.34 5.36
CA ARG A 173 -3.63 -15.53 4.49
C ARG A 173 -2.38 -16.40 4.58
N LEU A 174 -1.22 -15.81 4.88
CA LEU A 174 0.04 -16.51 5.13
C LEU A 174 0.19 -17.00 6.60
N GLY A 175 -0.81 -16.78 7.45
CA GLY A 175 -0.78 -17.19 8.86
C GLY A 175 0.08 -16.31 9.77
N LEU A 176 0.53 -15.15 9.29
CA LEU A 176 1.37 -14.23 10.06
C LEU A 176 0.52 -13.30 10.93
N LYS A 177 0.91 -13.17 12.20
CA LYS A 177 0.38 -12.15 13.13
C LYS A 177 1.30 -10.93 13.10
N TYR A 178 0.75 -9.73 13.16
CA TYR A 178 1.48 -8.46 12.98
C TYR A 178 1.28 -7.48 14.14
#